data_AF-A0A959HJ54-F1
#
_entry.id   AF-A0A959HJ54-F1
#
_cell.length_a   1.000
_cell.length_b   1.000
_cell.length_c   1.000
_cell.angle_alpha   90.00
_cell.angle_beta   90.00
_cell.angle_gamma   90.00
#
_symmetry.space_group_name_H-M   'P 1'
#
loop_
_entity.id
_entity.type
_entity.pdbx_description
1 polymer ?
#
loop_
_entity_poly.entity_id
_entity_poly.type
_entity_poly.pdbx_seq_one_letter_code
_entity_poly.pdbx_strand_id
1 'polypeptide(L)'
;MKEEIVELTEDVSSSPLYSEDFAPVPRAERTWNKWNIAAIWVGMAVCIPTYMLASSLIEQGMNWWQALLTILLGNVIVLIPMILNAHVGTKYGIPLPVFLRLNFGVDGAVLAALLRGLVACGWFGIQTWIGGAAIYQLLLIVWPGLANSPYLGDLIGLNLGQLLCFLLFWLMNMWIIYRGIESIKQLENWAAPFLLLIGVGLLLWAWVRVGSMSDILDASYQLAKGSDVQFWKIFWPGLTAMVGFWATLSLNIPDFTRYAKTQKDQIIGQVIGLPGTMVLFSFIGIAVTSATVIIFGEAIWDPVVLLGRFESPLVVALSMIGLTIAT
;
A
#
# COMPACT_ATOMS: atom_id res chain seq x y z
N MET A 1 1.78 -25.30 24.60
CA MET A 1 1.97 -24.08 23.78
C MET A 1 3.39 -23.88 23.20
N LYS A 2 4.42 -24.67 23.59
CA LYS A 2 5.78 -24.66 22.99
C LYS A 2 5.98 -25.63 21.79
N GLU A 3 4.93 -26.37 21.43
CA GLU A 3 4.98 -27.48 20.45
C GLU A 3 4.61 -27.07 19.01
N GLU A 4 4.22 -25.82 18.77
CA GLU A 4 3.79 -25.39 17.43
C GLU A 4 4.93 -25.05 16.48
N ILE A 5 6.11 -24.73 17.00
CA ILE A 5 7.28 -24.35 16.20
C ILE A 5 8.16 -25.57 15.94
N VAL A 6 8.52 -25.80 14.69
CA VAL A 6 9.54 -26.78 14.31
C VAL A 6 10.83 -26.01 14.02
N GLU A 7 11.92 -26.42 14.67
CA GLU A 7 13.24 -25.84 14.50
C GLU A 7 14.13 -26.83 13.76
N LEU A 8 14.87 -26.34 12.78
CA LEU A 8 15.82 -27.16 12.05
C LEU A 8 17.04 -27.40 12.94
N THR A 9 17.32 -28.66 13.26
CA THR A 9 18.48 -29.05 14.09
C THR A 9 19.67 -29.53 13.27
N GLU A 10 19.45 -29.87 12.00
CA GLU A 10 20.48 -30.33 11.09
C GLU A 10 21.21 -29.14 10.45
N ASP A 11 22.54 -29.25 10.34
CA ASP A 11 23.33 -28.27 9.59
C ASP A 11 23.15 -28.52 8.09
N VAL A 12 22.50 -27.58 7.42
CA VAL A 12 22.22 -27.61 5.97
C VAL A 12 23.07 -26.58 5.21
N SER A 13 24.06 -25.96 5.87
CA SER A 13 24.90 -24.91 5.26
C SER A 13 25.71 -25.41 4.05
N SER A 14 26.00 -26.71 3.99
CA SER A 14 26.69 -27.34 2.86
C SER A 14 25.79 -27.62 1.65
N SER A 15 24.47 -27.37 1.75
CA SER A 15 23.53 -27.62 0.65
C SER A 15 23.72 -26.58 -0.45
N PRO A 16 23.70 -26.98 -1.75
CA PRO A 16 23.75 -26.03 -2.85
C PRO A 16 22.51 -25.11 -2.92
N LEU A 17 21.45 -25.42 -2.16
CA LEU A 17 20.21 -24.64 -2.08
C LEU A 17 20.14 -23.74 -0.84
N TYR A 18 21.20 -23.71 -0.04
CA TYR A 18 21.31 -22.89 1.15
C TYR A 18 21.72 -21.45 0.81
N SER A 19 21.08 -20.50 1.49
CA SER A 19 21.44 -19.09 1.54
C SER A 19 20.98 -18.57 2.90
N GLU A 20 21.72 -17.64 3.50
CA GLU A 20 21.34 -17.02 4.78
C GLU A 20 19.95 -16.39 4.71
N ASP A 21 19.61 -15.74 3.59
CA ASP A 21 18.29 -15.12 3.39
C ASP A 21 17.13 -16.14 3.37
N PHE A 22 17.43 -17.38 2.96
CA PHE A 22 16.46 -18.46 2.87
C PHE A 22 16.51 -19.44 4.05
N ALA A 23 17.47 -19.27 4.96
CA ALA A 23 17.62 -20.12 6.11
C ALA A 23 16.37 -20.02 7.03
N PRO A 24 15.92 -21.15 7.62
CA PRO A 24 14.86 -21.12 8.61
C PRO A 24 15.26 -20.26 9.82
N VAL A 25 14.36 -19.40 10.29
CA VAL A 25 14.63 -18.54 11.45
C VAL A 25 14.61 -19.37 12.75
N PRO A 26 15.71 -19.40 13.54
CA PRO A 26 15.78 -20.10 14.82
C PRO A 26 14.80 -19.53 15.84
N ARG A 27 14.39 -20.34 16.83
CA ARG A 27 13.43 -19.92 17.86
C ARG A 27 13.90 -18.68 18.63
N ALA A 28 15.20 -18.57 18.88
CA ALA A 28 15.80 -17.45 19.62
C ALA A 28 15.63 -16.10 18.90
N GLU A 29 15.53 -16.10 17.58
CA GLU A 29 15.42 -14.89 16.75
C GLU A 29 13.97 -14.48 16.45
N ARG A 30 13.00 -15.34 16.80
CA ARG A 30 11.57 -15.07 16.64
C ARG A 30 11.07 -14.12 17.72
N THR A 31 11.25 -12.83 17.48
CA THR A 31 10.97 -11.77 18.46
C THR A 31 9.61 -11.10 18.26
N TRP A 32 8.92 -11.35 17.14
CA TRP A 32 7.73 -10.60 16.77
C TRP A 32 6.48 -11.14 17.47
N ASN A 33 5.78 -10.24 18.16
CA ASN A 33 4.47 -10.50 18.74
C ASN A 33 3.35 -9.95 17.83
N LYS A 34 2.09 -10.17 18.22
CA LYS A 34 0.91 -9.67 17.47
C LYS A 34 0.95 -8.17 17.12
N TRP A 35 1.56 -7.34 17.96
CA TRP A 35 1.67 -5.89 17.73
C TRP A 35 2.73 -5.55 16.70
N ASN A 36 3.84 -6.31 16.64
CA ASN A 36 4.81 -6.15 15.56
C ASN A 36 4.17 -6.46 14.20
N ILE A 37 3.42 -7.57 14.13
CA ILE A 37 2.69 -7.96 12.92
C ILE A 37 1.63 -6.90 12.55
N ALA A 38 0.86 -6.41 13.52
CA ALA A 38 -0.13 -5.36 13.26
C ALA A 38 0.51 -4.05 12.80
N ALA A 39 1.65 -3.66 13.38
CA ALA A 39 2.37 -2.44 13.01
C ALA A 39 2.89 -2.49 11.56
N ILE A 40 3.32 -3.66 11.09
CA ILE A 40 3.73 -3.85 9.70
C ILE A 40 2.57 -3.58 8.75
N TRP A 41 1.36 -4.02 9.10
CA TRP A 41 0.16 -3.69 8.32
C TRP A 41 -0.17 -2.21 8.33
N VAL A 42 0.08 -1.52 9.45
CA VAL A 42 -0.06 -0.06 9.49
C VAL A 42 0.89 0.60 8.50
N GLY A 43 2.18 0.22 8.51
CA GLY A 43 3.18 0.74 7.57
C GLY A 43 2.82 0.48 6.10
N MET A 44 2.39 -0.74 5.78
CA MET A 44 2.10 -1.12 4.39
C MET A 44 0.76 -0.59 3.87
N ALA A 45 -0.28 -0.53 4.71
CA ALA A 45 -1.63 -0.15 4.27
C ALA A 45 -1.81 1.38 4.21
N VAL A 46 -1.08 2.13 5.04
CA VAL A 46 -1.06 3.59 4.99
C VAL A 46 -0.18 4.03 3.81
N CYS A 47 -0.76 4.04 2.62
CA CYS A 47 -0.08 4.43 1.39
C CYS A 47 -1.05 5.08 0.40
N ILE A 48 -0.51 5.84 -0.55
CA ILE A 48 -1.30 6.56 -1.55
C ILE A 48 -2.18 5.63 -2.41
N PRO A 49 -1.72 4.45 -2.85
CA PRO A 49 -2.59 3.51 -3.56
C PRO A 49 -3.84 3.11 -2.77
N THR A 50 -3.75 2.92 -1.44
CA THR A 50 -4.93 2.64 -0.61
C THR A 50 -5.94 3.79 -0.64
N TYR A 51 -5.45 5.03 -0.54
CA TYR A 51 -6.29 6.22 -0.65
C TYR A 51 -6.99 6.24 -2.01
N MET A 52 -6.23 6.14 -3.10
CA MET A 52 -6.75 6.20 -4.47
C MET A 52 -7.75 5.08 -4.75
N LEU A 53 -7.47 3.88 -4.26
CA LEU A 53 -8.34 2.72 -4.37
C LEU A 53 -9.70 3.00 -3.71
N ALA A 54 -9.71 3.54 -2.49
CA ALA A 54 -10.93 3.88 -1.76
C ALA A 54 -11.69 5.03 -2.43
N SER A 55 -10.99 6.09 -2.84
CA SER A 55 -11.57 7.26 -3.50
C SER A 55 -12.18 6.91 -4.87
N SER A 56 -11.54 6.02 -5.64
CA SER A 56 -12.04 5.61 -6.96
C SER A 56 -13.39 4.88 -6.89
N LEU A 57 -13.68 4.16 -5.80
CA LEU A 57 -14.99 3.52 -5.63
C LEU A 57 -16.12 4.55 -5.48
N ILE A 58 -15.85 5.64 -4.78
CA ILE A 58 -16.82 6.72 -4.56
C ILE A 58 -17.01 7.53 -5.83
N GLU A 59 -15.92 7.86 -6.53
CA GLU A 59 -15.96 8.51 -7.84
C GLU A 59 -16.76 7.70 -8.86
N GLN A 60 -16.64 6.37 -8.83
CA GLN A 60 -17.43 5.47 -9.69
C GLN A 60 -18.91 5.39 -9.32
N GLY A 61 -19.33 5.94 -8.18
CA GLY A 61 -20.73 6.01 -7.78
C GLY A 61 -21.12 5.17 -6.56
N MET A 62 -20.18 4.64 -5.78
CA MET A 62 -20.51 4.10 -4.46
C MET A 62 -20.69 5.23 -3.44
N ASN A 63 -21.60 5.06 -2.49
CA ASN A 63 -21.60 5.92 -1.31
C ASN A 63 -20.53 5.46 -0.29
N TRP A 64 -20.27 6.28 0.73
CA TRP A 64 -19.20 6.07 1.69
C TRP A 64 -19.22 4.69 2.37
N TRP A 65 -20.40 4.23 2.82
CA TRP A 65 -20.49 2.96 3.57
C TRP A 65 -20.40 1.75 2.64
N GLN A 66 -20.92 1.86 1.42
CA GLN A 66 -20.80 0.83 0.38
C GLN A 66 -19.33 0.58 0.02
N ALA A 67 -18.56 1.66 -0.16
CA ALA A 67 -17.13 1.56 -0.43
C ALA A 67 -16.38 0.93 0.76
N LEU A 68 -16.61 1.41 1.98
CA LEU A 68 -16.00 0.82 3.18
C LEU A 68 -16.34 -0.66 3.37
N LEU A 69 -17.59 -1.05 3.13
CA LEU A 69 -18.01 -2.44 3.21
C LEU A 69 -17.30 -3.29 2.14
N THR A 70 -17.21 -2.79 0.92
CA THR A 70 -16.51 -3.48 -0.19
C THR A 70 -15.03 -3.70 0.15
N ILE A 71 -14.37 -2.68 0.68
CA ILE A 71 -12.98 -2.73 1.16
C ILE A 71 -12.85 -3.74 2.32
N LEU A 72 -13.70 -3.65 3.33
CA LEU A 72 -13.68 -4.55 4.48
C LEU A 72 -13.86 -6.00 4.04
N LEU A 73 -14.83 -6.28 3.18
CA LEU A 73 -15.09 -7.63 2.67
C LEU A 73 -13.90 -8.16 1.86
N GLY A 74 -13.31 -7.36 0.98
CA GLY A 74 -12.12 -7.77 0.23
C GLY A 74 -10.95 -8.12 1.15
N ASN A 75 -10.73 -7.33 2.20
CA ASN A 75 -9.70 -7.58 3.20
C ASN A 75 -10.00 -8.82 4.05
N VAL A 76 -11.26 -9.08 4.41
CA VAL A 76 -11.64 -10.31 5.14
C VAL A 76 -11.45 -11.54 4.25
N ILE A 77 -11.78 -11.46 2.96
CA ILE A 77 -11.61 -12.57 2.01
C ILE A 77 -10.12 -12.91 1.85
N VAL A 78 -9.27 -11.91 1.60
CA VAL A 78 -7.83 -12.14 1.40
C VAL A 78 -7.10 -12.54 2.69
N LEU A 79 -7.64 -12.17 3.86
CA LEU A 79 -7.11 -12.55 5.16
C LEU A 79 -7.14 -14.07 5.39
N ILE A 80 -8.11 -14.79 4.80
CA ILE A 80 -8.21 -16.25 4.93
C ILE A 80 -6.98 -16.96 4.34
N PRO A 81 -6.68 -16.88 3.03
CA PRO A 81 -5.49 -17.51 2.47
C PRO A 81 -4.20 -16.96 3.09
N MET A 82 -4.20 -15.69 3.50
CA MET A 82 -3.05 -15.08 4.16
C MET A 82 -2.74 -15.72 5.51
N ILE A 83 -3.73 -15.94 6.38
CA ILE A 83 -3.52 -16.66 7.65
C ILE A 83 -3.05 -18.10 7.41
N LEU A 84 -3.60 -18.77 6.39
CA LEU A 84 -3.23 -20.14 6.04
C LEU A 84 -1.77 -20.23 5.56
N ASN A 85 -1.33 -19.35 4.68
CA ASN A 85 0.06 -19.29 4.22
C ASN A 85 1.00 -18.86 5.36
N ALA A 86 0.59 -17.91 6.20
CA ALA A 86 1.35 -17.44 7.36
C ALA A 86 1.65 -18.56 8.36
N HIS A 87 0.82 -19.61 8.41
CA HIS A 87 1.03 -20.76 9.27
C HIS A 87 2.38 -21.42 9.02
N VAL A 88 2.76 -21.59 7.75
CA VAL A 88 4.02 -22.26 7.37
C VAL A 88 5.22 -21.43 7.78
N GLY A 89 5.19 -20.11 7.52
CA GLY A 89 6.23 -19.18 7.97
C GLY A 89 6.41 -19.26 9.47
N THR A 90 5.33 -19.15 10.24
CA THR A 90 5.40 -19.16 11.71
C THR A 90 5.79 -20.52 12.30
N LYS A 91 5.37 -21.63 11.67
CA LYS A 91 5.66 -22.98 12.16
C LYS A 91 7.11 -23.35 11.90
N TYR A 92 7.58 -23.21 10.66
CA TYR A 92 8.88 -23.72 10.23
C TYR A 92 9.96 -22.63 10.13
N GLY A 93 9.61 -21.36 10.21
CA GLY A 93 10.56 -20.25 10.08
C GLY A 93 11.05 -20.01 8.65
N ILE A 94 10.36 -20.55 7.64
CA ILE A 94 10.80 -20.52 6.24
C ILE A 94 10.10 -19.41 5.43
N PRO A 95 10.81 -18.78 4.47
CA PRO A 95 10.21 -17.80 3.56
C PRO A 95 9.46 -18.47 2.40
N LEU A 96 8.73 -17.66 1.62
CA LEU A 96 7.95 -18.13 0.47
C LEU A 96 8.77 -18.95 -0.54
N PRO A 97 9.98 -18.54 -0.99
CA PRO A 97 10.71 -19.31 -2.00
C PRO A 97 11.04 -20.74 -1.57
N VAL A 98 11.26 -20.97 -0.27
CA VAL A 98 11.46 -22.30 0.29
C VAL A 98 10.14 -23.06 0.37
N PHE A 99 9.07 -22.38 0.79
CA PHE A 99 7.74 -22.98 0.86
C PHE A 99 7.22 -23.44 -0.53
N LEU A 100 7.50 -22.68 -1.59
CA LEU A 100 7.10 -23.02 -2.96
C LEU A 100 7.71 -24.35 -3.45
N ARG A 101 8.86 -24.76 -2.91
CA ARG A 101 9.53 -26.02 -3.29
C ARG A 101 8.70 -27.26 -2.97
N LEU A 102 7.80 -27.17 -1.98
CA LEU A 102 6.90 -28.28 -1.63
C LEU A 102 5.88 -28.58 -2.73
N ASN A 103 5.42 -27.56 -3.45
CA ASN A 103 4.36 -27.71 -4.46
C ASN A 103 4.92 -27.80 -5.89
N PHE A 104 5.99 -27.03 -6.17
CA PHE A 104 6.52 -26.87 -7.53
C PHE A 104 7.88 -27.58 -7.74
N GLY A 105 8.44 -28.20 -6.71
CA GLY A 105 9.82 -28.66 -6.72
C GLY A 105 10.83 -27.51 -6.72
N VAL A 106 12.12 -27.82 -6.81
CA VAL A 106 13.20 -26.82 -6.74
C VAL A 106 13.16 -25.89 -7.95
N ASP A 107 13.07 -26.45 -9.16
CA ASP A 107 13.10 -25.66 -10.40
C ASP A 107 11.81 -24.88 -10.62
N GLY A 108 10.65 -25.48 -10.34
CA GLY A 108 9.36 -24.80 -10.48
C GLY A 108 9.19 -23.66 -9.47
N ALA A 109 9.79 -23.77 -8.28
CA ALA A 109 9.79 -22.68 -7.30
C ALA A 109 10.52 -21.43 -7.81
N VAL A 110 11.55 -21.58 -8.65
CA VAL A 110 12.24 -20.44 -9.29
C VAL A 110 11.29 -19.70 -10.23
N LEU A 111 10.57 -20.42 -11.10
CA LEU A 111 9.59 -19.80 -11.99
C LEU A 111 8.49 -19.07 -11.20
N ALA A 112 7.93 -19.70 -10.17
CA ALA A 112 6.91 -19.09 -9.33
C ALA A 112 7.43 -17.83 -8.60
N ALA A 113 8.67 -17.87 -8.08
CA ALA A 113 9.30 -16.72 -7.45
C ALA A 113 9.55 -15.57 -8.45
N LEU A 114 9.98 -15.87 -9.69
CA LEU A 114 10.18 -14.88 -10.75
C LEU A 114 8.87 -14.20 -11.16
N LEU A 115 7.78 -14.97 -11.33
CA LEU A 115 6.46 -14.41 -11.62
C LEU A 115 5.99 -13.47 -10.50
N ARG A 116 6.25 -13.83 -9.24
CA ARG A 116 5.96 -12.97 -8.10
C ARG A 116 6.83 -11.71 -8.07
N GLY A 117 8.09 -11.82 -8.47
CA GLY A 117 9.02 -10.70 -8.65
C GLY A 117 8.53 -9.72 -9.71
N LEU A 118 8.02 -10.22 -10.83
CA LEU A 118 7.45 -9.38 -11.90
C LEU A 118 6.29 -8.51 -11.40
N VAL A 119 5.41 -9.08 -10.57
CA VAL A 119 4.30 -8.31 -9.98
C VAL A 119 4.82 -7.25 -9.00
N ALA A 120 5.89 -7.56 -8.24
CA ALA A 120 6.53 -6.56 -7.38
C ALA A 120 7.13 -5.39 -8.18
N CYS A 121 7.73 -5.66 -9.34
CA CYS A 121 8.19 -4.61 -10.25
C CYS A 121 7.04 -3.72 -10.74
N GLY A 122 5.86 -4.30 -11.00
CA GLY A 122 4.66 -3.52 -11.35
C GLY A 122 4.24 -2.56 -10.23
N TRP A 123 4.16 -3.04 -8.99
CA TRP A 123 3.87 -2.21 -7.83
C TRP A 123 4.93 -1.13 -7.61
N PHE A 124 6.20 -1.47 -7.75
CA PHE A 124 7.30 -0.51 -7.67
C PHE A 124 7.16 0.58 -8.74
N GLY A 125 6.78 0.23 -9.98
CA GLY A 125 6.52 1.19 -11.04
C GLY A 125 5.38 2.16 -10.73
N ILE A 126 4.27 1.67 -10.18
CA ILE A 126 3.13 2.51 -9.77
C ILE A 126 3.54 3.48 -8.65
N GLN A 127 4.26 3.02 -7.64
CA GLN A 127 4.73 3.87 -6.55
C GLN A 127 5.75 4.91 -7.04
N THR A 128 6.66 4.48 -7.92
CA THR A 128 7.63 5.39 -8.56
C THR A 128 6.93 6.48 -9.37
N TRP A 129 5.84 6.12 -10.06
CA TRP A 129 5.00 7.06 -10.79
C TRP A 129 4.37 8.11 -9.88
N ILE A 130 3.76 7.67 -8.77
CA ILE A 130 3.13 8.57 -7.81
C ILE A 130 4.16 9.52 -7.17
N GLY A 131 5.31 8.99 -6.75
CA GLY A 131 6.38 9.82 -6.18
C GLY A 131 7.00 10.80 -7.18
N GLY A 132 7.16 10.37 -8.44
CA GLY A 132 7.58 11.25 -9.54
C GLY A 132 6.56 12.37 -9.82
N ALA A 133 5.26 12.06 -9.79
CA ALA A 133 4.19 13.04 -9.92
C ALA A 133 4.20 14.05 -8.77
N ALA A 134 4.48 13.62 -7.53
CA ALA A 134 4.62 14.51 -6.38
C ALA A 134 5.80 15.50 -6.55
N ILE A 135 6.95 15.03 -7.02
CA ILE A 135 8.09 15.90 -7.34
C ILE A 135 7.73 16.89 -8.46
N TYR A 136 7.04 16.43 -9.50
CA TYR A 136 6.61 17.28 -10.60
C TYR A 136 5.69 18.41 -10.12
N GLN A 137 4.70 18.12 -9.26
CA GLN A 137 3.84 19.14 -8.66
C GLN A 137 4.62 20.12 -7.79
N LEU A 138 5.59 19.64 -7.01
CA LEU A 138 6.46 20.50 -6.20
C LEU A 138 7.29 21.45 -7.08
N LEU A 139 7.84 20.96 -8.19
CA LEU A 139 8.59 21.79 -9.12
C LEU A 139 7.73 22.81 -9.84
N LEU A 140 6.45 22.52 -10.12
CA LEU A 140 5.54 23.49 -10.74
C LEU A 140 5.29 24.73 -9.86
N ILE A 141 5.36 24.59 -8.54
CA ILE A 141 5.22 25.73 -7.61
C ILE A 141 6.39 26.70 -7.74
N VAL A 142 7.60 26.16 -7.86
CA VAL A 142 8.83 26.95 -7.95
C VAL A 142 9.09 27.43 -9.37
N TRP A 143 8.76 26.59 -10.36
CA TRP A 143 8.98 26.84 -11.77
C TRP A 143 7.74 26.46 -12.61
N PRO A 144 6.73 27.36 -12.69
CA PRO A 144 5.50 27.10 -13.44
C PRO A 144 5.72 26.83 -14.93
N GLY A 145 6.83 27.34 -15.50
CA GLY A 145 7.21 27.11 -16.90
C GLY A 145 7.47 25.63 -17.24
N LEU A 146 7.67 24.77 -16.24
CA LEU A 146 7.83 23.32 -16.43
C LEU A 146 6.57 22.66 -17.04
N ALA A 147 5.39 23.27 -16.84
CA ALA A 147 4.14 22.82 -17.46
C ALA A 147 4.18 22.85 -18.99
N ASN A 148 5.00 23.73 -19.58
CA ASN A 148 5.16 23.88 -21.03
C ASN A 148 6.22 22.92 -21.61
N SER A 149 6.64 21.92 -20.84
CA SER A 149 7.64 20.95 -21.31
C SER A 149 7.11 20.15 -22.52
N PRO A 150 7.98 19.79 -23.47
CA PRO A 150 7.55 19.09 -24.68
C PRO A 150 6.83 17.78 -24.37
N TYR A 151 5.68 17.57 -25.01
CA TYR A 151 4.96 16.30 -24.94
C TYR A 151 5.70 15.23 -25.76
N LEU A 152 5.95 14.06 -25.17
CA LEU A 152 6.78 13.01 -25.76
C LEU A 152 6.01 12.01 -26.64
N GLY A 153 4.76 12.34 -26.99
CA GLY A 153 3.91 11.56 -27.88
C GLY A 153 3.01 10.56 -27.16
N ASP A 154 1.97 10.11 -27.85
CA ASP A 154 0.86 9.32 -27.27
C ASP A 154 1.26 7.93 -26.78
N LEU A 155 2.37 7.38 -27.28
CA LEU A 155 2.89 6.10 -26.81
C LEU A 155 3.41 6.17 -25.37
N ILE A 156 4.03 7.30 -25.00
CA ILE A 156 4.56 7.53 -23.66
C ILE A 156 3.50 8.22 -22.79
N GLY A 157 2.70 9.11 -23.37
CA GLY A 157 1.63 9.81 -22.67
C GLY A 157 2.11 10.84 -21.65
N LEU A 158 3.41 11.18 -21.66
CA LEU A 158 4.06 12.07 -20.69
C LEU A 158 4.69 13.29 -21.36
N ASN A 159 4.77 14.40 -20.63
CA ASN A 159 5.68 15.48 -20.99
C ASN A 159 7.10 15.21 -20.46
N LEU A 160 8.09 15.90 -21.04
CA LEU A 160 9.49 15.73 -20.65
C LEU A 160 9.73 16.04 -19.16
N GLY A 161 9.02 17.01 -18.59
CA GLY A 161 9.13 17.33 -17.16
C GLY A 161 8.72 16.18 -16.26
N GLN A 162 7.58 15.55 -16.54
CA GLN A 162 7.05 14.39 -15.83
C GLN A 162 8.00 13.20 -15.93
N LEU A 163 8.52 12.91 -17.13
CA LEU A 163 9.48 11.82 -17.32
C LEU A 163 10.76 12.04 -16.51
N LEU A 164 11.29 13.27 -16.50
CA LEU A 164 12.49 13.59 -15.73
C LEU A 164 12.24 13.48 -14.21
N CYS A 165 11.08 13.89 -13.72
CA CYS A 165 10.72 13.74 -12.31
C CYS A 165 10.55 12.26 -11.92
N PHE A 166 9.93 11.47 -12.80
CA PHE A 166 9.83 10.01 -12.64
C PHE A 166 11.22 9.36 -12.56
N LEU A 167 12.11 9.66 -13.51
CA LEU A 167 13.47 9.11 -13.52
C LEU A 167 14.29 9.58 -12.31
N LEU A 168 14.12 10.83 -11.88
CA LEU A 168 14.75 11.35 -10.67
C LEU A 168 14.31 10.56 -9.44
N PHE A 169 13.00 10.35 -9.27
CA PHE A 169 12.45 9.60 -8.15
C PHE A 169 12.89 8.13 -8.17
N TRP A 170 12.91 7.53 -9.36
CA TRP A 170 13.43 6.19 -9.57
C TRP A 170 14.90 6.08 -9.15
N LEU A 171 15.75 7.04 -9.57
CA LEU A 171 17.17 7.09 -9.20
C LEU A 171 17.36 7.26 -7.68
N MET A 172 16.53 8.08 -7.03
CA MET A 172 16.54 8.22 -5.56
C MET A 172 16.25 6.88 -4.89
N ASN A 173 15.22 6.16 -5.34
CA ASN A 173 14.89 4.83 -4.83
C ASN A 173 16.03 3.82 -5.06
N MET A 174 16.61 3.79 -6.26
CA MET A 174 17.77 2.93 -6.54
C MET A 174 18.97 3.23 -5.63
N TRP A 175 19.21 4.50 -5.33
CA TRP A 175 20.27 4.92 -4.42
C TRP A 175 20.01 4.49 -2.96
N ILE A 176 18.76 4.56 -2.50
CA ILE A 176 18.37 4.06 -1.17
C ILE A 176 18.55 2.55 -1.09
N ILE A 177 18.13 1.81 -2.12
CA ILE A 177 18.30 0.35 -2.21
C ILE A 177 19.79 -0.01 -2.21
N TYR A 178 20.63 0.74 -2.95
CA TYR A 178 22.08 0.53 -2.99
C TYR A 178 22.74 0.68 -1.62
N ARG A 179 22.22 1.55 -0.74
CA ARG A 179 22.69 1.70 0.65
C ARG A 179 22.24 0.57 1.58
N GLY A 180 21.44 -0.38 1.10
CA GLY A 180 21.03 -1.58 1.81
C GLY A 180 19.81 -1.41 2.72
N ILE A 181 19.40 -2.54 3.31
CA ILE A 181 18.14 -2.71 4.06
C ILE A 181 18.01 -1.74 5.25
N GLU A 182 19.11 -1.37 5.89
CA GLU A 182 19.07 -0.47 7.05
C GLU A 182 18.59 0.94 6.68
N SER A 183 18.93 1.42 5.48
CA SER A 183 18.43 2.71 4.98
C SER A 183 16.92 2.68 4.73
N ILE A 184 16.42 1.55 4.21
CA ILE A 184 14.99 1.32 3.97
C ILE A 184 14.23 1.31 5.31
N LYS A 185 14.73 0.60 6.32
CA LYS A 185 14.13 0.57 7.66
C LYS A 185 14.03 1.96 8.28
N GLN A 186 15.09 2.76 8.17
CA GLN A 186 15.09 4.11 8.71
C GLN A 186 14.06 5.00 8.00
N LEU A 187 14.01 4.95 6.67
CA LEU A 187 13.01 5.69 5.89
C LEU A 187 11.57 5.30 6.31
N GLU A 188 11.29 4.01 6.37
CA GLU A 188 9.97 3.47 6.73
C GLU A 188 9.51 3.93 8.12
N ASN A 189 10.42 3.92 9.11
CA ASN A 189 10.14 4.36 10.48
C ASN A 189 9.70 5.83 10.55
N TRP A 190 10.19 6.68 9.65
CA TRP A 190 9.77 8.08 9.55
C TRP A 190 8.52 8.25 8.66
N ALA A 191 8.41 7.48 7.59
CA ALA A 191 7.34 7.58 6.60
C ALA A 191 5.97 7.24 7.20
N ALA A 192 5.85 6.12 7.93
CA ALA A 192 4.55 5.64 8.39
C ALA A 192 3.83 6.61 9.37
N PRO A 193 4.46 7.15 10.43
CA PRO A 193 3.83 8.15 11.30
C PRO A 193 3.49 9.43 10.54
N PHE A 194 4.38 9.85 9.65
CA PHE A 194 4.23 11.08 8.90
C PHE A 194 3.04 11.01 7.93
N LEU A 195 2.86 9.90 7.21
CA LEU A 195 1.71 9.68 6.34
C LEU A 195 0.38 9.65 7.10
N LEU A 196 0.37 9.02 8.27
CA LEU A 196 -0.81 8.99 9.12
C LEU A 196 -1.18 10.41 9.58
N LEU A 197 -0.19 11.24 9.91
CA LEU A 197 -0.39 12.65 10.22
C LEU A 197 -0.93 13.45 9.02
N ILE A 198 -0.41 13.22 7.80
CA ILE A 198 -0.97 13.84 6.60
C ILE A 198 -2.41 13.40 6.38
N GLY A 199 -2.71 12.10 6.47
CA GLY A 199 -4.05 11.58 6.26
C GLY A 199 -5.05 12.20 7.24
N VAL A 200 -4.71 12.24 8.53
CA VAL A 200 -5.52 12.91 9.55
C VAL A 200 -5.61 14.42 9.27
N GLY A 201 -4.51 15.05 8.86
CA GLY A 201 -4.47 16.46 8.49
C GLY A 201 -5.41 16.80 7.32
N LEU A 202 -5.45 15.97 6.28
CA LEU A 202 -6.39 16.09 5.16
C LEU A 202 -7.83 15.90 5.61
N LEU A 203 -8.11 14.94 6.48
CA LEU A 203 -9.45 14.73 7.03
C LEU A 203 -9.92 15.94 7.85
N LEU A 204 -9.05 16.49 8.70
CA LEU A 204 -9.33 17.70 9.48
C LEU A 204 -9.52 18.93 8.58
N TRP A 205 -8.68 19.08 7.56
CA TRP A 205 -8.83 20.14 6.56
C TRP A 205 -10.18 20.06 5.85
N ALA A 206 -10.58 18.86 5.39
CA ALA A 206 -11.86 18.63 4.75
C ALA A 206 -13.02 18.98 5.69
N TRP A 207 -12.93 18.54 6.94
CA TRP A 207 -13.94 18.84 7.96
C TRP A 207 -14.07 20.34 8.26
N VAL A 208 -12.95 21.06 8.39
CA VAL A 208 -12.95 22.51 8.66
C VAL A 208 -13.47 23.30 7.46
N ARG A 209 -13.11 22.91 6.24
CA ARG A 209 -13.54 23.62 5.01
C ARG A 209 -15.02 23.42 4.69
N VAL A 210 -15.57 22.24 4.96
CA VAL A 210 -16.99 21.95 4.73
C VAL A 210 -17.84 22.37 5.94
N GLY A 211 -17.32 22.23 7.15
CA GLY A 211 -17.98 22.61 8.41
C GLY A 211 -18.80 21.48 9.07
N SER A 212 -19.05 20.37 8.38
CA SER A 212 -19.86 19.24 8.88
C SER A 212 -19.38 17.91 8.31
N MET A 213 -19.23 16.89 9.16
CA MET A 213 -18.93 15.52 8.71
C MET A 213 -20.15 14.89 8.03
N SER A 214 -21.38 15.23 8.44
CA SER A 214 -22.59 14.72 7.78
C SER A 214 -22.60 15.16 6.33
N ASP A 215 -22.31 16.43 6.07
CA ASP A 215 -22.37 17.02 4.73
C ASP A 215 -21.33 16.38 3.80
N ILE A 216 -20.12 16.09 4.34
CA ILE A 216 -19.08 15.34 3.63
C ILE A 216 -19.60 13.94 3.24
N LEU A 217 -20.21 13.22 4.17
CA LEU A 217 -20.72 11.88 3.90
C LEU A 217 -21.93 11.92 2.95
N ASP A 218 -22.79 12.95 3.07
CA ASP A 218 -23.95 13.21 2.21
C ASP A 218 -23.54 13.49 0.76
N ALA A 219 -22.41 14.18 0.55
CA ALA A 219 -21.85 14.38 -0.79
C ALA A 219 -21.53 13.07 -1.51
N SER A 220 -21.08 12.02 -0.79
CA SER A 220 -20.89 10.70 -1.40
C SER A 220 -22.20 10.08 -1.91
N TYR A 221 -23.33 10.35 -1.26
CA TYR A 221 -24.63 9.91 -1.76
C TYR A 221 -25.09 10.71 -2.97
N GLN A 222 -24.72 11.99 -3.07
CA GLN A 222 -25.02 12.80 -4.25
C GLN A 222 -24.24 12.32 -5.47
N LEU A 223 -22.95 12.02 -5.29
CA LEU A 223 -22.12 11.36 -6.31
C LEU A 223 -22.75 10.02 -6.77
N ALA A 224 -23.13 9.18 -5.81
CA ALA A 224 -23.77 7.91 -6.12
C ALA A 224 -25.08 8.06 -6.90
N LYS A 225 -25.93 9.04 -6.53
CA LYS A 225 -27.19 9.35 -7.23
C LYS A 225 -26.97 9.96 -8.62
N GLY A 226 -25.88 10.70 -8.80
CA GLY A 226 -25.49 11.27 -10.10
C GLY A 226 -24.86 10.23 -11.04
N SER A 227 -24.42 9.09 -10.52
CA SER A 227 -23.94 7.98 -11.33
C SER A 227 -25.12 7.14 -11.85
N ASP A 228 -25.20 6.94 -13.16
CA ASP A 228 -26.17 6.00 -13.78
C ASP A 228 -25.76 4.52 -13.57
N VAL A 229 -24.67 4.28 -12.84
CA VAL A 229 -24.08 2.96 -12.67
C VAL A 229 -24.71 2.27 -11.46
N GLN A 230 -25.32 1.10 -11.69
CA GLN A 230 -25.86 0.29 -10.61
C GLN A 230 -24.74 -0.22 -9.68
N PHE A 231 -24.98 -0.14 -8.37
CA PHE A 231 -24.06 -0.62 -7.33
C PHE A 231 -23.42 -1.98 -7.65
N TRP A 232 -24.21 -2.99 -8.06
CA TRP A 232 -23.70 -4.34 -8.33
C TRP A 232 -22.71 -4.42 -9.49
N LYS A 233 -22.75 -3.48 -10.44
CA LYS A 233 -21.78 -3.40 -11.53
C LYS A 233 -20.42 -2.86 -11.06
N ILE A 234 -20.41 -2.05 -10.00
CA ILE A 234 -19.18 -1.53 -9.37
C ILE A 234 -18.67 -2.51 -8.30
N PHE A 235 -19.60 -3.16 -7.58
CA PHE A 235 -19.29 -4.01 -6.44
C PHE A 235 -18.39 -5.20 -6.79
N TRP A 236 -18.74 -5.99 -7.82
CA TRP A 236 -17.94 -7.19 -8.14
C TRP A 236 -16.53 -6.87 -8.64
N PRO A 237 -16.34 -5.92 -9.59
CA PRO A 237 -15.01 -5.47 -9.97
C PRO A 237 -14.24 -4.83 -8.81
N GLY A 238 -14.91 -3.97 -8.03
CA GLY A 238 -14.31 -3.30 -6.87
C GLY A 238 -13.83 -4.31 -5.83
N LEU A 239 -14.68 -5.28 -5.44
CA LEU A 239 -14.32 -6.35 -4.51
C LEU A 239 -13.13 -7.17 -5.05
N THR A 240 -13.14 -7.50 -6.34
CA THR A 240 -12.04 -8.22 -6.99
C THR A 240 -10.74 -7.42 -6.96
N ALA A 241 -10.80 -6.10 -7.20
CA ALA A 241 -9.67 -5.21 -7.08
C ALA A 241 -9.12 -5.16 -5.64
N MET A 242 -9.99 -5.12 -4.62
CA MET A 242 -9.56 -5.17 -3.21
C MET A 242 -8.85 -6.48 -2.86
N VAL A 243 -9.40 -7.61 -3.31
CA VAL A 243 -8.76 -8.91 -3.09
C VAL A 243 -7.42 -8.96 -3.85
N GLY A 244 -7.40 -8.52 -5.10
CA GLY A 244 -6.20 -8.49 -5.94
C GLY A 244 -5.09 -7.60 -5.40
N PHE A 245 -5.44 -6.49 -4.75
CA PHE A 245 -4.50 -5.56 -4.12
C PHE A 245 -3.57 -6.28 -3.13
N TRP A 246 -4.12 -7.17 -2.29
CA TRP A 246 -3.36 -7.91 -1.28
C TRP A 246 -3.08 -9.38 -1.60
N ALA A 247 -3.69 -9.93 -2.65
CA ALA A 247 -3.54 -11.35 -3.01
C ALA A 247 -2.07 -11.76 -3.14
N THR A 248 -1.23 -10.89 -3.73
CA THR A 248 0.20 -11.16 -3.94
C THR A 248 0.97 -11.21 -2.62
N LEU A 249 0.58 -10.40 -1.63
CA LEU A 249 1.20 -10.41 -0.31
C LEU A 249 0.74 -11.60 0.52
N SER A 250 -0.49 -12.08 0.30
CA SER A 250 -0.99 -13.32 0.94
C SER A 250 -0.10 -14.53 0.67
N LEU A 251 0.63 -14.53 -0.46
CA LEU A 251 1.63 -15.54 -0.80
C LEU A 251 2.94 -15.32 -0.04
N ASN A 252 3.46 -14.08 -0.03
CA ASN A 252 4.77 -13.73 0.58
C ASN A 252 4.72 -13.54 2.09
N ILE A 253 3.56 -13.65 2.70
CA ILE A 253 3.41 -13.46 4.14
C ILE A 253 4.34 -14.33 5.01
N PRO A 254 4.79 -15.54 4.61
CA PRO A 254 5.82 -16.29 5.35
C PRO A 254 7.14 -15.53 5.53
N ASP A 255 7.48 -14.61 4.62
CA ASP A 255 8.70 -13.80 4.68
C ASP A 255 8.72 -12.91 5.94
N PHE A 256 7.53 -12.52 6.42
CA PHE A 256 7.35 -11.76 7.65
C PHE A 256 7.04 -12.66 8.85
N THR A 257 6.12 -13.61 8.68
CA THR A 257 5.62 -14.41 9.81
C THR A 257 6.61 -15.44 10.31
N ARG A 258 7.69 -15.72 9.55
CA ARG A 258 8.84 -16.51 10.03
C ARG A 258 9.49 -15.97 11.31
N TYR A 259 9.35 -14.67 11.59
CA TYR A 259 9.85 -14.04 12.81
C TYR A 259 8.85 -14.03 13.98
N ALA A 260 7.63 -14.55 13.78
CA ALA A 260 6.57 -14.54 14.79
C ALA A 260 6.81 -15.57 15.90
N LYS A 261 6.46 -15.19 17.14
CA LYS A 261 6.59 -16.03 18.34
C LYS A 261 5.62 -17.21 18.38
N THR A 262 4.39 -17.02 17.91
CA THR A 262 3.32 -18.03 18.00
C THR A 262 2.33 -17.91 16.84
N GLN A 263 1.59 -18.99 16.55
CA GLN A 263 0.49 -18.96 15.57
C GLN A 263 -0.62 -18.00 16.00
N LYS A 264 -0.86 -17.87 17.30
CA LYS A 264 -1.82 -16.90 17.82
C LYS A 264 -1.41 -15.46 17.51
N ASP A 265 -0.11 -15.16 17.62
CA ASP A 265 0.41 -13.82 17.34
C ASP A 265 0.25 -13.43 15.87
N GLN A 266 0.58 -14.33 14.93
CA GLN A 266 0.39 -14.04 13.50
C GLN A 266 -1.10 -13.89 13.16
N ILE A 267 -1.99 -14.74 13.70
CA ILE A 267 -3.43 -14.65 13.41
C ILE A 267 -3.98 -13.32 13.91
N ILE A 268 -3.80 -13.03 15.20
CA ILE A 268 -4.37 -11.82 15.82
C ILE A 268 -3.76 -10.56 15.21
N GLY A 269 -2.45 -10.55 14.97
CA GLY A 269 -1.76 -9.41 14.38
C GLY A 269 -2.30 -9.04 13.00
N GLN A 270 -2.57 -10.04 12.15
CA GLN A 270 -3.13 -9.81 10.82
C GLN A 270 -4.61 -9.43 10.83
N VAL A 271 -5.41 -10.08 11.68
CA VAL A 271 -6.86 -9.79 11.82
C VAL A 271 -7.08 -8.35 12.29
N ILE A 272 -6.25 -7.85 13.20
CA ILE A 272 -6.35 -6.48 13.71
C ILE A 272 -5.70 -5.50 12.73
N GLY A 273 -4.50 -5.84 12.23
CA GLY A 273 -3.68 -4.96 11.43
C GLY A 273 -4.28 -4.64 10.07
N LEU A 274 -4.61 -5.67 9.27
CA LEU A 274 -4.98 -5.47 7.87
C LEU A 274 -6.38 -4.86 7.72
N PRO A 275 -7.49 -5.51 8.12
CA PRO A 275 -8.83 -4.94 7.96
C PRO A 275 -8.99 -3.59 8.68
N GLY A 276 -8.47 -3.48 9.90
CA GLY A 276 -8.59 -2.27 10.71
C GLY A 276 -7.93 -1.06 10.06
N THR A 277 -6.66 -1.19 9.69
CA THR A 277 -5.92 -0.10 9.03
C THR A 277 -6.52 0.25 7.68
N MET A 278 -6.88 -0.76 6.88
CA MET A 278 -7.45 -0.52 5.56
C MET A 278 -8.76 0.26 5.64
N VAL A 279 -9.68 -0.11 6.55
CA VAL A 279 -10.94 0.62 6.73
C VAL A 279 -10.70 2.05 7.19
N LEU A 280 -9.81 2.25 8.18
CA LEU A 280 -9.54 3.58 8.74
C LEU A 280 -8.90 4.51 7.71
N PHE A 281 -7.89 4.04 6.99
CA PHE A 281 -7.20 4.86 6.00
C PHE A 281 -8.04 5.07 4.74
N SER A 282 -8.83 4.07 4.34
CA SER A 282 -9.79 4.23 3.24
C SER A 282 -10.90 5.23 3.58
N PHE A 283 -11.33 5.29 4.84
CA PHE A 283 -12.30 6.31 5.26
C PHE A 283 -11.77 7.72 5.04
N ILE A 284 -10.48 7.97 5.31
CA ILE A 284 -9.84 9.26 5.00
C ILE A 284 -9.96 9.55 3.50
N GLY A 285 -9.59 8.60 2.63
CA GLY A 285 -9.70 8.78 1.18
C GLY A 285 -11.13 9.02 0.70
N ILE A 286 -12.11 8.35 1.28
CA ILE A 286 -13.53 8.53 0.96
C ILE A 286 -14.02 9.90 1.41
N ALA A 287 -13.75 10.28 2.65
CA ALA A 287 -14.23 11.53 3.23
C ALA A 287 -13.59 12.75 2.55
N VAL A 288 -12.28 12.72 2.33
CA VAL A 288 -11.56 13.82 1.69
C VAL A 288 -12.04 13.99 0.25
N THR A 289 -12.14 12.91 -0.54
CA THR A 289 -12.65 12.97 -1.92
C THR A 289 -14.12 13.41 -1.99
N SER A 290 -14.95 13.03 -1.02
CA SER A 290 -16.33 13.53 -0.96
C SER A 290 -16.38 15.03 -0.66
N ALA A 291 -15.48 15.53 0.20
CA ALA A 291 -15.36 16.95 0.50
C ALA A 291 -14.89 17.76 -0.72
N THR A 292 -14.06 17.22 -1.61
CA THR A 292 -13.63 17.94 -2.81
C THR A 292 -14.79 18.25 -3.75
N VAL A 293 -15.84 17.41 -3.78
CA VAL A 293 -17.05 17.71 -4.55
C VAL A 293 -17.73 18.98 -4.05
N ILE A 294 -17.76 19.18 -2.74
CA ILE A 294 -18.35 20.38 -2.13
C ILE A 294 -17.43 21.60 -2.36
N ILE A 295 -16.13 21.42 -2.19
CA ILE A 295 -15.15 22.52 -2.20
C ILE A 295 -14.81 22.99 -3.63
N PHE A 296 -14.62 22.04 -4.55
CA PHE A 296 -14.12 22.27 -5.91
C PHE A 296 -15.14 21.94 -7.01
N GLY A 297 -16.28 21.34 -6.66
CA GLY A 297 -17.30 20.93 -7.63
C GLY A 297 -17.01 19.60 -8.34
N GLU A 298 -15.91 18.91 -8.01
CA GLU A 298 -15.53 17.64 -8.62
C GLU A 298 -14.85 16.69 -7.61
N ALA A 299 -14.95 15.38 -7.87
CA ALA A 299 -14.32 14.36 -7.05
C ALA A 299 -12.84 14.23 -7.44
N ILE A 300 -11.93 14.66 -6.56
CA ILE A 300 -10.48 14.56 -6.77
C ILE A 300 -10.00 13.34 -6.00
N TRP A 301 -9.89 12.21 -6.69
CA TRP A 301 -9.50 10.93 -6.13
C TRP A 301 -7.99 10.74 -5.97
N ASP A 302 -7.19 11.54 -6.69
CA ASP A 302 -5.73 11.55 -6.58
C ASP A 302 -5.28 12.60 -5.54
N PRO A 303 -4.69 12.17 -4.41
CA PRO A 303 -4.24 13.10 -3.37
C PRO A 303 -3.06 13.98 -3.83
N VAL A 304 -2.26 13.56 -4.81
CA VAL A 304 -1.20 14.39 -5.41
C VAL A 304 -1.83 15.57 -6.12
N VAL A 305 -2.90 15.34 -6.90
CA VAL A 305 -3.62 16.41 -7.60
C VAL A 305 -4.33 17.32 -6.60
N LEU A 306 -4.98 16.75 -5.58
CA LEU A 306 -5.66 17.51 -4.55
C LEU A 306 -4.70 18.46 -3.83
N LEU A 307 -3.56 17.95 -3.38
CA LEU A 307 -2.55 18.75 -2.68
C LEU A 307 -2.00 19.87 -3.57
N GLY A 308 -1.86 19.64 -4.88
CA GLY A 308 -1.48 20.68 -5.84
C GLY A 308 -2.47 21.84 -5.93
N ARG A 309 -3.72 21.69 -5.46
CA ARG A 309 -4.74 22.75 -5.46
C ARG A 309 -4.74 23.62 -4.20
N PHE A 310 -3.91 23.32 -3.21
CA PHE A 310 -3.85 24.14 -2.01
C PHE A 310 -3.14 25.46 -2.31
N GLU A 311 -3.71 26.56 -1.83
CA GLU A 311 -3.18 27.91 -2.07
C GLU A 311 -1.86 28.18 -1.33
N SER A 312 -1.60 27.48 -0.23
CA SER A 312 -0.40 27.69 0.60
C SER A 312 0.79 26.89 0.07
N PRO A 313 1.82 27.55 -0.50
CA PRO A 313 2.98 26.83 -1.07
C PRO A 313 3.72 25.98 -0.04
N LEU A 314 3.70 26.39 1.24
CA LEU A 314 4.32 25.64 2.33
C LEU A 314 3.60 24.32 2.60
N VAL A 315 2.26 24.33 2.59
CA VAL A 315 1.47 23.11 2.80
C VAL A 315 1.71 22.14 1.65
N VAL A 316 1.69 22.65 0.40
CA VAL A 316 1.97 21.78 -0.74
C VAL A 316 3.39 21.22 -0.69
N ALA A 317 4.40 22.04 -0.39
CA ALA A 317 5.78 21.58 -0.29
C ALA A 317 5.95 20.49 0.79
N LEU A 318 5.41 20.71 1.99
CA LEU A 318 5.50 19.73 3.09
C LEU A 318 4.75 18.45 2.76
N SER A 319 3.55 18.55 2.17
CA SER A 319 2.77 17.38 1.79
C SER A 319 3.43 16.61 0.65
N MET A 320 3.99 17.28 -0.36
CA MET A 320 4.68 16.62 -1.47
C MET A 320 5.98 15.94 -1.04
N ILE A 321 6.81 16.59 -0.21
CA ILE A 321 7.97 15.94 0.43
C ILE A 321 7.51 14.68 1.17
N GLY A 322 6.39 14.81 1.86
CA GLY A 322 5.72 13.73 2.52
C GLY A 322 5.34 12.55 1.64
N LEU A 323 4.71 12.83 0.50
CA LEU A 323 4.36 11.82 -0.49
C LEU A 323 5.62 11.17 -1.10
N THR A 324 6.66 11.95 -1.35
CA THR A 324 7.96 11.45 -1.84
C THR A 324 8.62 10.51 -0.84
N ILE A 325 8.47 10.74 0.47
CA ILE A 325 8.97 9.83 1.52
C ILE A 325 8.13 8.56 1.62
N ALA A 326 6.86 8.64 1.25
CA ALA A 326 5.87 7.58 1.37
C ALA A 326 5.80 6.58 0.21
N THR A 327 6.48 6.89 -0.89
CA THR A 327 6.43 6.14 -2.16
C THR A 327 7.80 5.61 -2.52
#